data_AF-A0A970BBM5-F1
#
_entry.id   AF-A0A970BBM5-F1
#
_cell.length_a   1.000
_cell.length_b   1.000
_cell.length_c   1.000
_cell.angle_alpha   90.00
_cell.angle_beta   90.00
_cell.angle_gamma   90.00
#
_symmetry.space_group_name_H-M   'P 1'
#
loop_
_entity.id
_entity.type
_entity.pdbx_description
1 polymer ?
#
loop_
_entity_poly.entity_id
_entity_poly.type
_entity_poly.pdbx_seq_one_letter_code
_entity_poly.pdbx_strand_id
1 'polypeptide(L)'
;MDRSIARGLAALFAVWFAWLAVVPAADAADAALETAPAWTLKTPNGETVHFPQDAQHQPSVLLFWPSWCPYSRALQPYVQSIWEDYRDAGVHVWTINIMENGDPVQAMKARGLSFPLLLNGDPLVATYGITRTPWLVVVDGDDHIVYTRPAHPGSPINVAKQVRTTLNGLLGEHAVPLPASYPPAYDLHLRQKVTQPAPDAEWKAWALQYLGSVGADEKVADIAPLGPVSDGRQVIEIARKLWTERYGEEQVAIQGPFRSYRWNQRWVVSGLASAGHLGEGFILVVDASTGQVLRISPGSGRS
;
A
#
# COMPACT_ATOMS: atom_id res chain seq x y z
N MET A 1 -70.04 -17.18 -69.94
CA MET A 1 -68.66 -17.53 -70.36
C MET A 1 -67.77 -16.36 -70.01
N ASP A 2 -66.51 -16.64 -69.65
CA ASP A 2 -65.51 -15.78 -68.99
C ASP A 2 -65.77 -15.49 -67.51
N ARG A 3 -64.86 -15.70 -66.55
CA ARG A 3 -63.39 -15.88 -66.40
C ARG A 3 -62.93 -14.77 -65.44
N SER A 4 -62.03 -15.17 -64.54
CA SER A 4 -60.97 -14.37 -63.94
C SER A 4 -61.29 -13.70 -62.59
N ILE A 5 -60.60 -14.12 -61.51
CA ILE A 5 -59.40 -13.48 -60.90
C ILE A 5 -59.88 -12.54 -59.76
N ALA A 6 -59.31 -12.45 -58.56
CA ALA A 6 -58.33 -13.21 -57.79
C ALA A 6 -58.24 -12.54 -56.40
N ARG A 7 -57.77 -13.32 -55.41
CA ARG A 7 -56.86 -12.92 -54.31
C ARG A 7 -57.27 -11.79 -53.35
N GLY A 8 -57.43 -12.16 -52.08
CA GLY A 8 -57.37 -11.25 -50.93
C GLY A 8 -57.05 -11.99 -49.64
N LEU A 9 -55.88 -12.64 -49.55
CA LEU A 9 -55.29 -13.06 -48.27
C LEU A 9 -54.41 -11.91 -47.76
N ALA A 10 -54.89 -11.17 -46.78
CA ALA A 10 -54.07 -10.26 -45.99
C ALA A 10 -53.81 -10.94 -44.63
N ALA A 11 -52.65 -11.55 -44.49
CA ALA A 11 -52.15 -12.07 -43.23
C ALA A 11 -51.67 -10.88 -42.36
N LEU A 12 -52.29 -10.71 -41.20
CA LEU A 12 -51.87 -9.78 -40.16
C LEU A 12 -50.62 -10.34 -39.47
N PHE A 13 -49.44 -9.77 -39.75
CA PHE A 13 -48.22 -9.99 -38.97
C PHE A 13 -48.28 -9.12 -37.71
N ALA A 14 -48.61 -9.72 -36.58
CA ALA A 14 -48.43 -9.09 -35.26
C ALA A 14 -46.94 -9.20 -34.87
N VAL A 15 -46.22 -8.09 -34.97
CA VAL A 15 -44.83 -7.97 -34.47
C VAL A 15 -44.89 -7.81 -32.95
N TRP A 16 -44.55 -8.88 -32.22
CA TRP A 16 -44.30 -8.83 -30.78
C TRP A 16 -42.89 -8.25 -30.54
N PHE A 17 -42.81 -6.97 -30.21
CA PHE A 17 -41.58 -6.38 -29.65
C PHE A 17 -41.49 -6.77 -28.18
N ALA A 18 -40.68 -7.79 -27.87
CA ALA A 18 -40.27 -8.08 -26.51
C ALA A 18 -39.36 -6.94 -26.02
N TRP A 19 -39.88 -6.11 -25.11
CA TRP A 19 -39.07 -5.19 -24.31
C TRP A 19 -38.16 -6.03 -23.40
N LEU A 20 -36.91 -6.22 -23.81
CA LEU A 20 -35.86 -6.62 -22.89
C LEU A 20 -35.58 -5.42 -21.98
N ALA A 21 -36.13 -5.44 -20.77
CA ALA A 21 -35.66 -4.55 -19.72
C ALA A 21 -34.20 -4.91 -19.44
N VAL A 22 -33.28 -4.03 -19.86
CA VAL A 22 -31.89 -4.07 -19.40
C VAL A 22 -31.95 -3.75 -17.91
N VAL A 23 -31.89 -4.79 -17.08
CA VAL A 23 -31.64 -4.62 -15.65
C VAL A 23 -30.22 -4.07 -15.55
N PRO A 24 -30.00 -2.83 -15.06
CA PRO A 24 -28.66 -2.40 -14.76
C PRO A 24 -28.14 -3.34 -13.68
N ALA A 25 -27.02 -4.01 -13.94
CA ALA A 25 -26.25 -4.64 -12.88
C ALA A 25 -25.87 -3.52 -11.92
N ALA A 26 -26.56 -3.44 -10.78
CA ALA A 26 -26.06 -2.68 -9.67
C ALA A 26 -24.71 -3.33 -9.33
N ASP A 27 -23.62 -2.58 -9.50
CA ASP A 27 -22.38 -2.90 -8.81
C ASP A 27 -22.77 -3.13 -7.35
N ALA A 28 -22.53 -4.34 -6.85
CA ALA A 28 -22.66 -4.63 -5.44
C ALA A 28 -21.59 -3.79 -4.74
N ALA A 29 -21.93 -2.55 -4.41
CA ALA A 29 -21.25 -1.81 -3.38
C ALA A 29 -21.28 -2.73 -2.16
N ASP A 30 -20.10 -3.16 -1.71
CA ASP A 30 -19.94 -3.80 -0.40
C ASP A 30 -20.79 -2.97 0.57
N ALA A 31 -21.84 -3.58 1.14
CA ALA A 31 -22.71 -2.89 2.07
C ALA A 31 -21.85 -2.52 3.28
N ALA A 32 -21.35 -1.29 3.29
CA ALA A 32 -20.53 -0.79 4.36
C ALA A 32 -21.40 -0.71 5.61
N LEU A 33 -20.90 -1.25 6.72
CA LEU A 33 -21.57 -1.13 8.02
C LEU A 33 -21.76 0.36 8.34
N GLU A 34 -23.00 0.77 8.59
CA GLU A 34 -23.31 2.15 9.01
C GLU A 34 -22.97 2.37 10.48
N THR A 35 -23.23 1.39 11.34
CA THR A 35 -22.94 1.42 12.78
C THR A 35 -21.85 0.41 13.13
N ALA A 36 -20.91 0.79 13.99
CA ALA A 36 -19.85 -0.07 14.48
C ALA A 36 -20.42 -1.14 15.44
N PRO A 37 -20.30 -2.44 15.12
CA PRO A 37 -20.81 -3.50 16.00
C PRO A 37 -20.13 -3.50 17.38
N ALA A 38 -20.92 -3.69 18.44
CA ALA A 38 -20.42 -3.79 19.80
C ALA A 38 -19.49 -5.00 20.00
N TRP A 39 -18.53 -4.88 20.91
CA TRP A 39 -17.62 -5.95 21.26
C TRP A 39 -17.12 -5.86 22.70
N THR A 40 -16.62 -6.99 23.21
CA THR A 40 -15.97 -7.07 24.51
C THR A 40 -14.68 -7.86 24.34
N LEU A 41 -13.55 -7.22 24.62
CA LEU A 41 -12.22 -7.80 24.45
C LEU A 41 -11.39 -7.56 25.71
N LYS A 42 -10.18 -8.13 25.72
CA LYS A 42 -9.23 -7.95 26.84
C LYS A 42 -7.93 -7.32 26.38
N THR A 43 -7.36 -6.50 27.24
CA THR A 43 -5.99 -6.02 27.07
C THR A 43 -4.97 -7.12 27.46
N PRO A 44 -3.67 -6.96 27.17
CA PRO A 44 -2.63 -7.90 27.59
C PRO A 44 -2.52 -8.11 29.11
N ASN A 45 -2.98 -7.14 29.93
CA ASN A 45 -2.93 -7.26 31.39
C ASN A 45 -4.18 -7.97 31.98
N GLY A 46 -5.15 -8.34 31.13
CA GLY A 46 -6.37 -9.03 31.52
C GLY A 46 -7.57 -8.14 31.82
N GLU A 47 -7.42 -6.81 31.73
CA GLU A 47 -8.52 -5.84 31.82
C GLU A 47 -9.51 -6.04 30.68
N THR A 48 -10.81 -6.01 31.01
CA THR A 48 -11.90 -6.12 30.04
C THR A 48 -12.28 -4.74 29.54
N VAL A 49 -12.43 -4.61 28.22
CA VAL A 49 -12.88 -3.38 27.55
C VAL A 49 -14.14 -3.68 26.75
N HIS A 50 -15.13 -2.81 26.86
CA HIS A 50 -16.44 -2.87 26.21
C HIS A 50 -16.60 -1.71 25.25
N PHE A 51 -16.88 -1.99 23.98
CA PHE A 51 -17.27 -0.99 23.00
C PHE A 51 -18.74 -1.18 22.63
N PRO A 52 -19.56 -0.11 22.56
CA PRO A 52 -19.17 1.31 22.65
C PRO A 52 -19.12 1.90 24.08
N GLN A 53 -19.46 1.12 25.12
CA GLN A 53 -19.67 1.65 26.47
C GLN A 53 -18.46 2.43 27.02
N ASP A 54 -17.25 1.90 26.84
CA ASP A 54 -16.01 2.54 27.33
C ASP A 54 -15.54 3.68 26.43
N ALA A 55 -16.13 3.86 25.24
CA ALA A 55 -15.90 5.03 24.39
C ALA A 55 -16.72 6.25 24.86
N GLN A 56 -17.73 6.09 25.72
CA GLN A 56 -18.46 7.19 26.35
C GLN A 56 -18.95 8.29 25.39
N HIS A 57 -19.50 7.90 24.24
CA HIS A 57 -19.95 8.82 23.18
C HIS A 57 -18.85 9.72 22.59
N GLN A 58 -17.59 9.34 22.75
CA GLN A 58 -16.45 10.04 22.17
C GLN A 58 -16.04 9.39 20.84
N PRO A 59 -15.57 10.19 19.86
CA PRO A 59 -15.03 9.67 18.62
C PRO A 59 -13.95 8.59 18.87
N SER A 60 -13.97 7.55 18.05
CA SER A 60 -13.10 6.40 18.20
C SER A 60 -12.42 6.01 16.89
N VAL A 61 -11.14 5.67 16.94
CA VAL A 61 -10.42 5.01 15.85
C VAL A 61 -10.30 3.53 16.19
N LEU A 62 -10.82 2.65 15.34
CA LEU A 62 -10.64 1.20 15.45
C LEU A 62 -9.63 0.74 14.41
N LEU A 63 -8.52 0.16 14.86
CA LEU A 63 -7.51 -0.46 13.99
C LEU A 63 -7.49 -1.97 14.24
N PHE A 64 -7.88 -2.77 13.26
CA PHE A 64 -7.74 -4.22 13.29
C PHE A 64 -6.47 -4.63 12.56
N TRP A 65 -5.56 -5.32 13.24
CA TRP A 65 -4.24 -5.59 12.70
C TRP A 65 -3.60 -6.89 13.22
N PRO A 66 -2.93 -7.65 12.34
CA PRO A 66 -1.92 -8.62 12.73
C PRO A 66 -0.51 -8.02 12.68
N SER A 67 0.39 -8.56 13.49
CA SER A 67 1.79 -8.12 13.57
C SER A 67 2.60 -8.35 12.29
N TRP A 68 2.27 -9.38 11.51
CA TRP A 68 3.00 -9.80 10.32
C TRP A 68 2.66 -8.97 9.06
N CYS A 69 1.53 -8.24 9.05
CA CYS A 69 1.07 -7.55 7.84
C CYS A 69 1.97 -6.34 7.51
N PRO A 70 2.57 -6.29 6.29
CA PRO A 70 3.45 -5.19 5.89
C PRO A 70 2.75 -3.82 5.90
N TYR A 71 1.50 -3.76 5.43
CA TYR A 71 0.76 -2.50 5.44
C TYR A 71 0.38 -2.07 6.86
N SER A 72 0.04 -3.01 7.76
CA SER A 72 -0.22 -2.70 9.17
C SER A 72 0.99 -2.04 9.80
N ARG A 73 2.18 -2.63 9.60
CA ARG A 73 3.46 -2.06 10.07
C ARG A 73 3.68 -0.64 9.56
N ALA A 74 3.43 -0.40 8.28
CA ALA A 74 3.61 0.92 7.68
C ALA A 74 2.61 1.96 8.21
N LEU A 75 1.38 1.54 8.56
CA LEU A 75 0.32 2.43 9.05
C LEU A 75 0.44 2.76 10.54
N GLN A 76 0.97 1.84 11.35
CA GLN A 76 1.05 1.94 12.81
C GLN A 76 1.72 3.20 13.40
N PRO A 77 2.77 3.83 12.82
CA PRO A 77 3.36 5.04 13.41
C PRO A 77 2.43 6.23 13.27
N TYR A 78 1.65 6.27 12.19
CA TYR A 78 0.65 7.30 12.01
C TYR A 78 -0.50 7.12 13.00
N VAL A 79 -0.90 5.88 13.29
CA VAL A 79 -1.89 5.58 14.34
C VAL A 79 -1.36 5.91 15.74
N GLN A 80 -0.08 5.63 16.01
CA GLN A 80 0.61 6.05 17.24
C GLN A 80 0.55 7.56 17.43
N SER A 81 0.92 8.32 16.39
CA SER A 81 0.88 9.78 16.42
C SER A 81 -0.56 10.33 16.52
N ILE A 82 -1.55 9.69 15.89
CA ILE A 82 -2.97 10.05 16.07
C ILE A 82 -3.39 9.83 17.53
N TRP A 83 -3.04 8.69 18.12
CA TRP A 83 -3.35 8.42 19.51
C TRP A 83 -2.71 9.44 20.46
N GLU A 84 -1.43 9.78 20.25
CA GLU A 84 -0.74 10.79 21.06
C GLU A 84 -1.40 12.17 20.97
N ASP A 85 -1.76 12.61 19.77
CA ASP A 85 -2.28 13.96 19.53
C ASP A 85 -3.75 14.13 19.96
N TYR A 86 -4.57 13.08 19.83
CA TYR A 86 -6.02 13.18 20.00
C TYR A 86 -6.55 12.60 21.32
N ARG A 87 -5.79 11.79 22.06
CA ARG A 87 -6.26 11.18 23.31
C ARG A 87 -6.70 12.22 24.36
N ASP A 88 -6.00 13.34 24.43
CA ASP A 88 -6.31 14.43 25.38
C ASP A 88 -7.45 15.34 24.87
N ALA A 89 -7.83 15.19 23.59
CA ALA A 89 -8.96 15.87 22.96
C ALA A 89 -10.25 15.03 23.01
N GLY A 90 -10.25 13.92 23.76
CA GLY A 90 -11.42 13.04 23.89
C GLY A 90 -11.65 12.16 22.66
N VAL A 91 -10.58 11.59 22.10
CA VAL A 91 -10.67 10.54 21.07
C VAL A 91 -10.05 9.27 21.59
N HIS A 92 -10.77 8.16 21.47
CA HIS A 92 -10.23 6.85 21.80
C HIS A 92 -9.56 6.20 20.59
N VAL A 93 -8.45 5.50 20.82
CA VAL A 93 -7.83 4.63 19.81
C VAL A 93 -7.81 3.21 20.33
N TRP A 94 -8.54 2.33 19.66
CA TRP A 94 -8.65 0.92 20.00
C TRP A 94 -7.95 0.11 18.92
N THR A 95 -6.79 -0.48 19.24
CA THR A 95 -6.12 -1.37 18.30
C THR A 95 -6.37 -2.83 18.69
N ILE A 96 -6.95 -3.57 17.75
CA ILE A 96 -7.51 -4.90 17.96
C ILE A 96 -6.68 -5.89 17.16
N ASN A 97 -6.04 -6.81 17.86
CA ASN A 97 -5.26 -7.84 17.23
C ASN A 97 -6.17 -8.92 16.65
N ILE A 98 -5.99 -9.18 15.35
CA ILE A 98 -6.71 -10.19 14.58
C ILE A 98 -5.74 -11.00 13.74
N MET A 99 -6.09 -12.24 13.42
CA MET A 99 -5.36 -13.14 12.52
C MET A 99 -3.89 -13.30 12.91
N GLU A 100 -3.60 -13.29 14.21
CA GLU A 100 -2.23 -13.28 14.72
C GLU A 100 -1.63 -14.68 14.77
N ASN A 101 -0.33 -14.76 14.47
CA ASN A 101 0.44 -16.00 14.56
C ASN A 101 1.74 -15.85 15.36
N GLY A 102 1.96 -14.68 15.96
CA GLY A 102 3.06 -14.37 16.86
C GLY A 102 2.60 -13.68 18.14
N ASP A 103 3.51 -12.91 18.73
CA ASP A 103 3.23 -12.11 19.93
C ASP A 103 3.02 -10.63 19.56
N PRO A 104 1.77 -10.12 19.62
CA PRO A 104 1.47 -8.74 19.27
C PRO A 104 2.04 -7.74 20.28
N VAL A 105 2.20 -8.12 21.55
CA VAL A 105 2.80 -7.27 22.60
C VAL A 105 4.28 -7.07 22.32
N GLN A 106 4.99 -8.16 22.03
CA GLN A 106 6.40 -8.08 21.66
C GLN A 106 6.60 -7.32 20.34
N ALA A 107 5.70 -7.49 19.36
CA ALA A 107 5.73 -6.75 18.11
C ALA A 107 5.59 -5.23 18.33
N MET A 108 4.66 -4.81 19.20
CA MET A 108 4.51 -3.40 19.58
C MET A 108 5.74 -2.86 20.31
N LYS A 109 6.24 -3.60 21.30
CA LYS A 109 7.44 -3.22 22.05
C LYS A 109 8.64 -3.03 21.13
N ALA A 110 8.86 -3.96 20.19
CA ALA A 110 9.95 -3.89 19.22
C ALA A 110 9.83 -2.69 18.27
N ARG A 111 8.62 -2.16 18.08
CA ARG A 111 8.34 -0.97 17.26
C ARG A 111 8.24 0.31 18.11
N GLY A 112 8.40 0.25 19.43
CA GLY A 112 8.20 1.43 20.27
C GLY A 112 6.77 1.98 20.24
N LEU A 113 5.80 1.09 20.04
CA LEU A 113 4.37 1.41 20.03
C LEU A 113 3.79 1.39 21.45
N SER A 114 2.88 2.31 21.74
CA SER A 114 2.25 2.44 23.06
C SER A 114 0.74 2.72 23.02
N PHE A 115 0.13 2.83 21.83
CA PHE A 115 -1.33 2.87 21.71
C PHE A 115 -2.01 1.65 22.40
N PRO A 116 -3.30 1.72 22.77
CA PRO A 116 -4.01 0.60 23.39
C PRO A 116 -4.05 -0.65 22.49
N LEU A 117 -3.87 -1.82 23.10
CA LEU A 117 -3.94 -3.14 22.45
C LEU A 117 -5.04 -4.00 23.07
N LEU A 118 -5.88 -4.57 22.23
CA LEU A 118 -6.90 -5.56 22.57
C LEU A 118 -6.58 -6.88 21.86
N LEU A 119 -6.69 -7.99 22.58
CA LEU A 119 -6.35 -9.33 22.13
C LEU A 119 -7.60 -10.13 21.73
N ASN A 120 -7.38 -11.20 20.96
CA ASN A 120 -8.41 -12.17 20.57
C ASN A 120 -9.57 -11.57 19.76
N GLY A 121 -9.28 -10.64 18.85
CA GLY A 121 -10.29 -9.96 18.03
C GLY A 121 -10.80 -10.78 16.83
N ASP A 122 -10.30 -12.00 16.60
CA ASP A 122 -10.67 -12.84 15.45
C ASP A 122 -12.18 -13.00 15.20
N PRO A 123 -13.04 -13.14 16.24
CA PRO A 123 -14.48 -13.20 16.03
C PRO A 123 -15.06 -11.95 15.33
N LEU A 124 -14.39 -10.80 15.45
CA LEU A 124 -14.83 -9.54 14.85
C LEU A 124 -14.55 -9.46 13.35
N VAL A 125 -13.74 -10.36 12.78
CA VAL A 125 -13.41 -10.36 11.35
C VAL A 125 -14.67 -10.47 10.49
N ALA A 126 -15.54 -11.43 10.81
CA ALA A 126 -16.81 -11.59 10.09
C ALA A 126 -17.79 -10.46 10.43
N THR A 127 -17.87 -10.07 11.71
CA THR A 127 -18.80 -9.04 12.20
C THR A 127 -18.55 -7.67 11.56
N TYR A 128 -17.29 -7.29 11.38
CA TYR A 128 -16.90 -6.04 10.74
C TYR A 128 -16.70 -6.14 9.22
N GLY A 129 -16.96 -7.31 8.61
CA GLY A 129 -16.75 -7.53 7.18
C GLY A 129 -15.29 -7.35 6.75
N ILE A 130 -14.33 -7.72 7.60
CA ILE A 130 -12.90 -7.48 7.37
C ILE A 130 -12.38 -8.44 6.30
N THR A 131 -12.10 -7.90 5.11
CA THR A 131 -11.57 -8.67 3.96
C THR A 131 -10.07 -8.47 3.75
N ARG A 132 -9.46 -7.54 4.48
CA ARG A 132 -8.04 -7.16 4.33
C ARG A 132 -7.48 -6.57 5.62
N THR A 133 -6.18 -6.70 5.79
CA THR A 133 -5.47 -6.08 6.92
C THR A 133 -4.52 -4.97 6.43
N PRO A 134 -4.32 -3.90 7.23
CA PRO A 134 -5.15 -3.55 8.38
C PRO A 134 -6.55 -3.16 7.95
N TRP A 135 -7.52 -3.30 8.85
CA TRP A 135 -8.82 -2.64 8.72
C TRP A 135 -8.80 -1.44 9.66
N LEU A 136 -9.17 -0.26 9.17
CA LEU A 136 -9.23 0.94 10.00
C LEU A 136 -10.55 1.66 9.74
N VAL A 137 -11.25 1.97 10.81
CA VAL A 137 -12.46 2.80 10.77
C VAL A 137 -12.38 3.93 11.79
N VAL A 138 -13.07 5.04 11.50
CA VAL A 138 -13.38 6.08 12.48
C VAL A 138 -14.86 6.01 12.77
N VAL A 139 -15.19 6.04 14.06
CA VAL A 139 -16.54 5.98 14.59
C VAL A 139 -16.84 7.29 15.32
N ASP A 140 -18.03 7.85 15.14
CA ASP A 140 -18.48 9.03 15.87
C ASP A 140 -19.05 8.69 17.27
N GLY A 141 -19.57 9.70 17.99
CA GLY A 141 -20.12 9.53 19.34
C GLY A 141 -21.47 8.82 19.40
N ASP A 142 -22.11 8.59 18.26
CA ASP A 142 -23.37 7.87 18.09
C ASP A 142 -23.13 6.46 17.50
N ASP A 143 -21.88 5.99 17.54
CA ASP A 143 -21.41 4.70 17.05
C ASP A 143 -21.48 4.51 15.52
N HIS A 144 -21.67 5.58 14.74
CA HIS A 144 -21.67 5.49 13.28
C HIS A 144 -20.25 5.46 12.72
N ILE A 145 -20.02 4.58 11.73
CA ILE A 145 -18.77 4.53 10.98
C ILE A 145 -18.77 5.69 9.97
N VAL A 146 -18.02 6.75 10.28
CA VAL A 146 -17.92 7.95 9.44
C VAL A 146 -16.70 7.93 8.50
N TYR A 147 -15.80 6.98 8.68
CA TYR A 147 -14.70 6.72 7.76
C TYR A 147 -14.30 5.25 7.79
N THR A 148 -14.07 4.67 6.61
CA THR A 148 -13.43 3.36 6.45
C THR A 148 -12.23 3.51 5.53
N ARG A 149 -11.08 2.95 5.91
CA ARG A 149 -9.88 2.92 5.07
C ARG A 149 -10.21 2.26 3.73
N PRO A 150 -10.03 2.94 2.57
CA PRO A 150 -10.30 2.33 1.28
C PRO A 150 -9.32 1.20 0.98
N ALA A 151 -9.64 0.34 0.01
CA ALA A 151 -8.77 -0.78 -0.37
C ALA A 151 -7.42 -0.29 -0.91
N HIS A 152 -7.43 0.83 -1.63
CA HIS A 152 -6.26 1.39 -2.31
C HIS A 152 -6.08 2.88 -1.96
N PRO A 153 -5.64 3.19 -0.72
CA PRO A 153 -5.56 4.57 -0.22
C PRO A 153 -4.38 5.40 -0.80
N GLY A 154 -3.66 4.89 -1.79
CA GLY A 154 -2.39 5.47 -2.28
C GLY A 154 -1.23 5.19 -1.33
N SER A 155 -1.25 5.72 -0.10
CA SER A 155 -0.18 5.56 0.89
C SER A 155 -0.71 5.60 2.34
N PRO A 156 0.04 5.06 3.33
CA PRO A 156 -0.36 5.13 4.74
C PRO A 156 -0.51 6.56 5.29
N ILE A 157 0.28 7.52 4.78
CA ILE A 157 0.15 8.93 5.16
C ILE A 157 -1.17 9.53 4.67
N ASN A 158 -1.68 9.11 3.51
CA ASN A 158 -2.99 9.55 3.03
C ASN A 158 -4.12 9.04 3.94
N VAL A 159 -4.02 7.80 4.43
CA VAL A 159 -4.95 7.26 5.44
C VAL A 159 -4.90 8.13 6.69
N ALA A 160 -3.71 8.46 7.19
CA ALA A 160 -3.55 9.30 8.38
C ALA A 160 -4.15 10.70 8.21
N LYS A 161 -3.92 11.35 7.07
CA LYS A 161 -4.51 12.65 6.72
C LYS A 161 -6.03 12.62 6.73
N GLN A 162 -6.63 11.56 6.16
CA GLN A 162 -8.07 11.42 6.14
C GLN A 162 -8.62 11.18 7.54
N VAL A 163 -8.02 10.27 8.32
CA VAL A 163 -8.44 10.04 9.72
C VAL A 163 -8.40 11.33 10.54
N ARG A 164 -7.31 12.10 10.47
CA ARG A 164 -7.19 13.38 11.20
C ARG A 164 -8.21 14.41 10.76
N THR A 165 -8.45 14.51 9.45
CA THR A 165 -9.49 15.38 8.89
C THR A 165 -10.87 15.00 9.40
N THR A 166 -11.20 13.70 9.38
CA THR A 166 -12.47 13.17 9.90
C THR A 166 -12.61 13.46 11.40
N LEU A 167 -11.59 13.16 12.20
CA LEU A 167 -11.61 13.44 13.65
C LEU A 167 -11.78 14.93 13.95
N ASN A 168 -11.07 15.81 13.25
CA ASN A 168 -11.24 17.25 13.42
C ASN A 168 -12.65 17.73 13.03
N GLY A 169 -13.26 17.11 12.02
CA GLY A 169 -14.66 17.36 11.68
C GLY A 169 -15.62 17.00 12.81
N LEU A 170 -15.38 15.87 13.50
CA LEU A 170 -16.17 15.43 14.65
C LEU A 170 -15.94 16.31 15.89
N LEU A 171 -14.71 16.78 16.11
CA LEU A 171 -14.34 17.59 17.27
C LEU A 171 -14.77 19.06 17.17
N GLY A 172 -15.02 19.58 15.96
CA GLY A 172 -15.45 20.95 15.74
C GLY A 172 -14.48 21.97 16.35
N GLU A 173 -14.95 22.76 17.32
CA GLU A 173 -14.15 23.78 18.01
C GLU A 173 -12.97 23.20 18.81
N HIS A 174 -12.98 21.89 19.10
CA HIS A 174 -11.92 21.17 19.79
C HIS A 174 -10.93 20.47 18.84
N ALA A 175 -10.95 20.82 17.54
CA ALA A 175 -10.06 20.24 16.56
C ALA A 175 -8.58 20.40 16.93
N VAL A 176 -7.81 19.32 16.72
CA VAL A 176 -6.37 19.30 17.00
C VAL A 176 -5.60 19.83 15.78
N PRO A 177 -4.57 20.69 15.96
CA PRO A 177 -3.74 21.15 14.85
C PRO A 177 -3.15 19.98 14.04
N LEU A 178 -3.30 20.03 12.72
CA LEU A 178 -2.69 19.02 11.85
C LEU A 178 -1.15 19.15 11.89
N PRO A 179 -0.43 18.02 11.92
CA PRO A 179 1.02 18.06 12.00
C PRO A 179 1.63 18.62 10.71
N ALA A 180 2.65 19.47 10.85
CA ALA A 180 3.39 20.04 9.72
C ALA A 180 4.17 18.97 8.92
N SER A 181 4.55 17.88 9.59
CA SER A 181 5.19 16.70 9.01
C SER A 181 4.68 15.46 9.70
N TYR A 182 4.56 14.35 8.96
CA TYR A 182 4.16 13.08 9.55
C TYR A 182 5.39 12.25 9.94
N PRO A 183 5.27 11.39 10.97
CA PRO A 183 6.37 10.51 11.34
C PRO A 183 6.78 9.66 10.14
N PRO A 184 8.08 9.34 9.98
CA PRO A 184 8.50 8.36 8.98
C PRO A 184 7.74 7.05 9.23
N ALA A 185 7.38 6.33 8.16
CA ALA A 185 6.80 5.00 8.32
C ALA A 185 7.72 4.14 9.19
N TYR A 186 7.16 3.29 10.06
CA TYR A 186 7.93 2.37 10.92
C TYR A 186 8.71 1.49 9.97
N ASP A 187 9.96 1.87 9.83
CA ASP A 187 11.04 1.17 9.22
C ASP A 187 10.63 0.02 8.28
N LEU A 188 10.53 0.38 7.00
CA LEU A 188 11.28 -0.31 5.95
C LEU A 188 12.74 -0.65 6.35
N HIS A 189 13.29 -0.02 7.39
CA HIS A 189 14.53 -0.43 8.07
C HIS A 189 14.39 -1.66 9.01
N LEU A 190 13.22 -2.35 9.01
CA LEU A 190 13.06 -3.76 9.43
C LEU A 190 13.06 -4.74 8.24
N ARG A 191 13.16 -4.30 6.97
CA ARG A 191 14.17 -5.01 6.15
C ARG A 191 15.44 -4.66 6.88
N GLN A 192 16.21 -5.64 7.34
CA GLN A 192 17.57 -5.40 7.85
C GLN A 192 18.11 -4.22 7.05
N LYS A 193 18.37 -3.10 7.73
CA LYS A 193 19.09 -1.98 7.15
C LYS A 193 20.29 -2.67 6.52
N VAL A 194 20.33 -2.87 5.20
CA VAL A 194 21.47 -3.56 4.64
C VAL A 194 22.57 -2.51 4.61
N THR A 195 23.18 -2.35 5.77
CA THR A 195 24.14 -1.31 6.08
C THR A 195 25.53 -1.71 5.67
N GLN A 196 25.72 -2.96 5.29
CA GLN A 196 26.97 -3.40 4.70
C GLN A 196 26.74 -3.57 3.20
N PRO A 197 27.25 -2.62 2.38
CA PRO A 197 27.42 -2.86 0.97
C PRO A 197 28.08 -4.22 0.76
N ALA A 198 27.68 -4.96 -0.28
CA ALA A 198 28.37 -6.20 -0.61
C ALA A 198 29.90 -5.94 -0.68
N PRO A 199 30.75 -6.85 -0.18
CA PRO A 199 32.19 -6.74 -0.37
C PRO A 199 32.53 -6.47 -1.84
N ASP A 200 33.54 -5.65 -2.08
CA ASP A 200 33.89 -5.20 -3.44
C ASP A 200 34.10 -6.35 -4.43
N ALA A 201 34.68 -7.46 -3.97
CA ALA A 201 34.88 -8.66 -4.77
C ALA A 201 33.55 -9.31 -5.18
N GLU A 202 32.60 -9.42 -4.25
CA GLU A 202 31.27 -10.00 -4.48
C GLU A 202 30.46 -9.11 -5.43
N TRP A 203 30.44 -7.80 -5.17
CA TRP A 203 29.77 -6.81 -6.02
C TRP A 203 30.30 -6.83 -7.46
N LYS A 204 31.63 -6.79 -7.64
CA LYS A 204 32.24 -6.76 -8.96
C LYS A 204 32.00 -8.07 -9.72
N ALA A 205 32.11 -9.21 -9.04
CA ALA A 205 31.85 -10.51 -9.65
C ALA A 205 30.39 -10.62 -10.15
N TRP A 206 29.43 -10.24 -9.31
CA TRP A 206 28.02 -10.21 -9.69
C TRP A 206 27.75 -9.21 -10.83
N ALA A 207 28.29 -7.99 -10.74
CA ALA A 207 28.08 -6.96 -11.75
C ALA A 207 28.62 -7.38 -13.12
N LEU A 208 29.80 -8.02 -13.16
CA LEU A 208 30.37 -8.59 -14.38
C LEU A 208 29.48 -9.70 -14.96
N GLN A 209 29.02 -10.62 -14.12
CA GLN A 209 28.11 -11.68 -14.54
C GLN A 209 26.79 -11.11 -15.10
N TYR A 210 26.20 -10.13 -14.41
CA TYR A 210 24.97 -9.49 -14.83
C TYR A 210 25.14 -8.76 -16.16
N LEU A 211 26.22 -7.99 -16.33
CA LEU A 211 26.54 -7.32 -17.59
C LEU A 211 26.75 -8.31 -18.75
N GLY A 212 27.29 -9.50 -18.47
CA GLY A 212 27.41 -10.60 -19.43
C GLY A 212 26.08 -11.21 -19.86
N SER A 213 25.01 -11.07 -19.05
CA SER A 213 23.66 -11.53 -19.38
C SER A 213 22.86 -10.56 -20.27
N VAL A 214 23.38 -9.35 -20.50
CA VAL A 214 22.73 -8.32 -21.32
C VAL A 214 23.13 -8.54 -22.77
N GLY A 215 22.15 -8.72 -23.66
CA GLY A 215 22.39 -8.99 -25.08
C GLY A 215 23.22 -7.87 -25.75
N ALA A 216 23.92 -8.20 -26.84
CA ALA A 216 24.70 -7.20 -27.58
C ALA A 216 23.80 -6.06 -28.11
N ASP A 217 22.61 -6.43 -28.61
CA ASP A 217 21.64 -5.53 -29.25
C ASP A 217 20.45 -5.15 -28.35
N GLU A 218 20.52 -5.46 -27.06
CA GLU A 218 19.44 -5.19 -26.12
C GLU A 218 19.25 -3.69 -25.90
N LYS A 219 18.01 -3.22 -25.99
CA LYS A 219 17.65 -1.82 -25.77
C LYS A 219 16.23 -1.70 -25.24
N VAL A 220 16.03 -0.72 -24.37
CA VAL A 220 14.71 -0.32 -23.88
C VAL A 220 14.15 0.72 -24.87
N ALA A 221 13.26 0.27 -25.76
CA ALA A 221 12.84 1.04 -26.95
C ALA A 221 12.08 2.34 -26.63
N ASP A 222 11.46 2.41 -25.45
CA ASP A 222 10.69 3.55 -24.94
C ASP A 222 11.55 4.64 -24.29
N ILE A 223 12.88 4.47 -24.23
CA ILE A 223 13.80 5.45 -23.63
C ILE A 223 14.84 5.89 -24.67
N ALA A 224 14.79 7.18 -25.02
CA ALA A 224 15.76 7.80 -25.91
C ALA A 224 17.17 7.83 -25.28
N PRO A 225 18.25 7.79 -26.09
CA PRO A 225 19.61 7.90 -25.59
C PRO A 225 19.81 9.17 -24.75
N LEU A 226 20.40 9.00 -23.56
CA LEU A 226 20.56 10.06 -22.56
C LEU A 226 21.84 10.89 -22.76
N GLY A 227 22.65 10.56 -23.77
CA GLY A 227 23.97 11.12 -23.99
C GLY A 227 25.07 10.40 -23.19
N PRO A 228 26.35 10.71 -23.46
CA PRO A 228 27.48 10.03 -22.83
C PRO A 228 27.42 10.09 -21.29
N VAL A 229 27.74 8.97 -20.64
CA VAL A 229 27.73 8.82 -19.18
C VAL A 229 29.16 8.69 -18.66
N SER A 230 29.68 9.76 -18.07
CA SER A 230 31.08 9.94 -17.71
C SER A 230 31.51 9.19 -16.46
N ASP A 231 30.63 9.07 -15.47
CA ASP A 231 30.99 8.54 -14.15
C ASP A 231 29.86 7.83 -13.41
N GLY A 232 30.24 7.19 -12.31
CA GLY A 232 29.38 6.34 -11.50
C GLY A 232 28.28 7.09 -10.75
N ARG A 233 28.46 8.39 -10.47
CA ARG A 233 27.46 9.21 -9.78
C ARG A 233 26.37 9.63 -10.77
N GLN A 234 26.78 10.07 -11.95
CA GLN A 234 25.86 10.46 -13.01
C GLN A 234 24.93 9.30 -13.39
N VAL A 235 25.46 8.07 -13.54
CA VAL A 235 24.61 6.92 -13.87
C VAL A 235 23.64 6.53 -12.76
N ILE A 236 24.00 6.75 -11.48
CA ILE A 236 23.10 6.54 -10.34
C ILE A 236 21.96 7.58 -10.36
N GLU A 237 22.27 8.84 -10.66
CA GLU A 237 21.26 9.90 -10.78
C GLU A 237 20.28 9.61 -11.93
N ILE A 238 20.79 9.17 -13.08
CA ILE A 238 19.99 8.67 -14.20
C ILE A 238 19.08 7.52 -13.76
N ALA A 239 19.64 6.51 -13.08
CA ALA A 239 18.88 5.35 -12.64
C ALA A 239 17.75 5.71 -11.68
N ARG A 240 18.03 6.57 -10.70
CA ARG A 240 17.01 7.06 -9.76
C ARG A 240 15.89 7.80 -10.50
N LYS A 241 16.21 8.67 -11.46
CA LYS A 241 15.20 9.37 -12.26
C LYS A 241 14.30 8.38 -13.02
N LEU A 242 14.89 7.46 -13.78
CA LEU A 242 14.15 6.49 -14.58
C LEU A 242 13.30 5.54 -13.72
N TRP A 243 13.84 5.10 -12.57
CA TRP A 243 13.07 4.28 -11.64
C TRP A 243 11.95 5.07 -10.96
N THR A 244 12.13 6.36 -10.66
CA THR A 244 11.07 7.19 -10.09
C THR A 244 9.94 7.36 -11.10
N GLU A 245 10.25 7.60 -12.37
CA GLU A 245 9.26 7.69 -13.44
C GLU A 245 8.49 6.37 -13.63
N ARG A 246 9.16 5.22 -13.48
CA ARG A 246 8.56 3.90 -13.74
C ARG A 246 7.87 3.26 -12.54
N TYR A 247 8.41 3.44 -11.34
CA TYR A 247 8.04 2.70 -10.13
C TYR A 247 7.63 3.61 -8.97
N GLY A 248 7.82 4.92 -9.08
CA GLY A 248 7.46 5.90 -8.05
C GLY A 248 8.58 6.19 -7.04
N GLU A 249 8.61 7.41 -6.53
CA GLU A 249 9.67 7.92 -5.65
C GLU A 249 9.80 7.13 -4.34
N GLU A 250 8.67 6.72 -3.76
CA GLU A 250 8.64 5.88 -2.55
C GLU A 250 9.30 4.52 -2.77
N GLN A 251 9.11 3.91 -3.95
CA GLN A 251 9.72 2.63 -4.29
C GLN A 251 11.21 2.76 -4.60
N VAL A 252 11.68 3.92 -5.06
CA VAL A 252 13.12 4.19 -5.26
C VAL A 252 13.82 4.48 -3.95
N ALA A 253 13.18 5.22 -3.04
CA ALA A 253 13.76 5.58 -1.75
C ALA A 253 14.21 4.34 -0.94
N ILE A 254 13.52 3.22 -1.11
CA ILE A 254 13.79 1.96 -0.41
C ILE A 254 14.85 1.06 -1.06
N GLN A 255 15.41 1.48 -2.20
CA GLN A 255 16.41 0.71 -2.97
C GLN A 255 17.84 1.06 -2.58
N GLY A 256 18.07 1.93 -1.60
CA GLY A 256 19.40 2.20 -1.08
C GLY A 256 19.99 1.00 -0.31
N PRO A 257 21.32 0.79 -0.31
CA PRO A 257 22.34 1.59 -0.99
C PRO A 257 22.40 1.31 -2.51
N PHE A 258 22.64 2.36 -3.29
CA PHE A 258 22.88 2.27 -4.72
C PHE A 258 24.37 2.10 -5.02
N ARG A 259 24.70 1.23 -5.95
CA ARG A 259 26.07 1.09 -6.46
C ARG A 259 26.07 1.04 -7.98
N SER A 260 27.12 1.62 -8.57
CA SER A 260 27.41 1.52 -9.98
C SER A 260 28.72 0.78 -10.23
N TYR A 261 28.80 0.11 -11.36
CA TYR A 261 30.03 -0.52 -11.85
C TYR A 261 30.09 -0.37 -13.36
N ARG A 262 31.29 -0.08 -13.87
CA ARG A 262 31.56 0.00 -15.30
C ARG A 262 32.46 -1.15 -15.71
N TRP A 263 32.07 -1.81 -16.79
CA TRP A 263 32.91 -2.74 -17.51
C TRP A 263 32.75 -2.49 -19.01
N ASN A 264 33.87 -2.29 -19.71
CA ASN A 264 33.89 -1.84 -21.10
C ASN A 264 33.02 -0.57 -21.30
N GLN A 265 32.13 -0.59 -22.29
CA GLN A 265 31.21 0.50 -22.61
C GLN A 265 29.85 0.37 -21.89
N ARG A 266 29.74 -0.43 -20.82
CA ARG A 266 28.47 -0.63 -20.11
C ARG A 266 28.58 -0.24 -18.65
N TRP A 267 27.63 0.55 -18.20
CA TRP A 267 27.36 0.79 -16.80
C TRP A 267 26.24 -0.13 -16.33
N VAL A 268 26.39 -0.69 -15.14
CA VAL A 268 25.29 -1.27 -14.36
C VAL A 268 25.12 -0.47 -13.08
N VAL A 269 23.87 -0.22 -12.71
CA VAL A 269 23.47 0.36 -11.42
C VAL A 269 22.52 -0.61 -10.75
N SER A 270 22.78 -0.93 -9.48
CA SER A 270 21.90 -1.75 -8.65
C SER A 270 21.46 -0.96 -7.43
N GLY A 271 20.17 -1.02 -7.12
CA GLY A 271 19.63 -0.85 -5.78
C GLY A 271 19.84 -2.12 -4.95
N LEU A 272 19.71 -2.01 -3.62
CA LEU A 272 19.95 -3.07 -2.65
C LEU A 272 21.29 -3.78 -2.91
N ALA A 273 22.35 -3.02 -3.18
CA ALA A 273 23.67 -3.54 -3.55
C ALA A 273 24.44 -4.04 -2.30
N SER A 274 23.93 -5.13 -1.78
CA SER A 274 23.98 -5.54 -0.38
C SER A 274 24.42 -7.00 -0.30
N ALA A 275 25.25 -7.35 0.69
CA ALA A 275 25.75 -8.73 0.83
C ALA A 275 24.56 -9.71 0.91
N GLY A 276 24.57 -10.75 0.07
CA GLY A 276 23.50 -11.76 0.02
C GLY A 276 22.20 -11.35 -0.68
N HIS A 277 22.09 -10.11 -1.20
CA HIS A 277 20.89 -9.57 -1.84
C HIS A 277 21.16 -8.97 -3.24
N LEU A 278 22.33 -9.24 -3.82
CA LEU A 278 22.73 -8.71 -5.11
C LEU A 278 21.76 -9.16 -6.21
N GLY A 279 21.16 -8.19 -6.89
CA GLY A 279 20.19 -8.39 -7.95
C GLY A 279 18.73 -8.49 -7.52
N GLU A 280 18.44 -8.41 -6.22
CA GLU A 280 17.06 -8.34 -5.72
C GLU A 280 16.43 -6.95 -5.86
N GLY A 281 17.26 -5.90 -5.85
CA GLY A 281 16.84 -4.51 -6.04
C GLY A 281 16.74 -4.11 -7.51
N PHE A 282 16.32 -2.87 -7.75
CA PHE A 282 16.21 -2.34 -9.11
C PHE A 282 17.57 -2.32 -9.82
N ILE A 283 17.58 -2.66 -11.10
CA ILE A 283 18.79 -2.73 -11.91
C ILE A 283 18.60 -1.89 -13.18
N LEU A 284 19.60 -1.09 -13.51
CA LEU A 284 19.68 -0.34 -14.76
C LEU A 284 21.00 -0.69 -15.44
N VAL A 285 20.95 -0.91 -16.76
CA VAL A 285 22.14 -1.04 -17.60
C VAL A 285 22.08 0.00 -18.71
N VAL A 286 23.18 0.74 -18.88
CA VAL A 286 23.29 1.85 -19.84
C VAL A 286 24.60 1.73 -20.62
N ASP A 287 24.55 2.02 -21.92
CA ASP A 287 25.76 2.22 -22.72
C ASP A 287 26.45 3.55 -22.34
N ALA A 288 27.73 3.48 -21.98
CA ALA A 288 28.48 4.61 -21.45
C ALA A 288 28.76 5.69 -22.50
N SER A 289 28.81 5.33 -23.78
CA SER A 289 29.18 6.27 -24.85
C SER A 289 27.97 7.03 -25.41
N THR A 290 26.82 6.36 -25.48
CA THR A 290 25.60 6.90 -26.10
C THR A 290 24.54 7.27 -25.07
N GLY A 291 24.60 6.71 -23.86
CA GLY A 291 23.52 6.81 -22.88
C GLY A 291 22.30 5.97 -23.23
N GLN A 292 22.41 5.04 -24.19
CA GLN A 292 21.31 4.13 -24.53
C GLN A 292 21.01 3.23 -23.34
N VAL A 293 19.77 3.24 -22.86
CA VAL A 293 19.32 2.29 -21.84
C VAL A 293 19.19 0.92 -22.48
N LEU A 294 20.00 -0.02 -22.01
CA LEU A 294 20.03 -1.41 -22.49
C LEU A 294 19.00 -2.26 -21.74
N ARG A 295 18.87 -2.07 -20.42
CA ARG A 295 17.94 -2.82 -19.58
C ARG A 295 17.49 -1.99 -18.37
N ILE A 296 16.21 -2.09 -18.02
CA ILE A 296 15.64 -1.63 -16.76
C ILE A 296 14.85 -2.79 -16.15
N SER A 297 15.20 -3.20 -14.94
CA SER A 297 14.64 -4.38 -14.30
C SER A 297 14.27 -4.06 -12.84
N PRO A 298 13.14 -4.58 -12.33
CA PRO A 298 12.81 -4.48 -10.91
C PRO A 298 13.67 -5.40 -10.02
N GLY A 299 14.64 -6.13 -10.57
CA GLY A 299 15.40 -7.16 -9.87
C GLY A 299 14.70 -8.52 -9.89
N SER A 300 15.31 -9.54 -9.27
CA SER A 300 14.78 -10.90 -9.16
C SER A 300 13.72 -11.06 -8.06
N GLY A 301 12.99 -9.98 -7.72
CA GLY A 301 12.06 -9.96 -6.60
C GLY A 301 11.19 -11.21 -6.56
N ARG A 302 11.25 -11.97 -5.45
CA ARG A 302 10.24 -12.99 -5.17
C ARG A 302 8.91 -12.27 -5.09
N SER A 303 8.08 -12.47 -6.11
CA SER A 303 6.66 -12.14 -6.14
C SER A 303 5.93 -12.78 -4.98
#